data_AF-A0A4Y2KKF6-F1
#
_entry.id   AF-A0A4Y2KKF6-F1
#
_cell.length_a   1.000
_cell.length_b   1.000
_cell.length_c   1.000
_cell.angle_alpha   90.00
_cell.angle_beta   90.00
_cell.angle_gamma   90.00
#
_symmetry.space_group_name_H-M   'P 1'
#
loop_
_entity.id
_entity.type
_entity.pdbx_description
1 polymer ?
#
loop_
_entity_poly.entity_id
_entity_poly.type
_entity_poly.pdbx_seq_one_letter_code
_entity_poly.pdbx_strand_id
1 'polypeptide(L)'
;MIELYGEQCLVRCNIFRWCQHYEAGRVNIKDLPRPGQAHVVTNSATISSVDELIRQNCRITTREIAVEMSISKGTVHHIIHKKLGYGKVCAQWVPKHLLGNQKTASLGVFLITEDTEAIHSLPARWYQCINVNGDYL
;
A
#
# COMPACT_ATOMS: atom_id res chain seq x y z
N MET A 1 25.83 -11.58 39.29
CA MET A 1 25.78 -11.52 37.82
C MET A 1 27.19 -11.60 37.22
N ILE A 2 28.13 -10.75 37.65
CA ILE A 2 29.54 -10.81 37.24
C ILE A 2 30.19 -12.16 37.59
N GLU A 3 29.89 -12.71 38.77
CA GLU A 3 30.38 -14.04 39.18
C GLU A 3 29.87 -15.21 38.32
N LEU A 4 28.72 -15.05 37.63
CA LEU A 4 28.10 -16.11 36.82
C LEU A 4 28.41 -15.98 35.33
N TYR A 5 28.55 -14.74 34.83
CA TYR A 5 28.70 -14.45 33.40
C TYR A 5 30.04 -13.79 33.03
N GLY A 6 30.86 -13.42 34.02
CA GLY A 6 32.17 -12.81 33.82
C GLY A 6 32.12 -11.62 32.85
N GLU A 7 32.92 -11.70 31.79
CA GLU A 7 33.03 -10.70 30.73
C GLU A 7 31.80 -10.61 29.81
N GLN A 8 30.94 -11.63 29.78
CA GLN A 8 29.70 -11.62 29.00
C GLN A 8 28.54 -10.91 29.72
N CYS A 9 28.79 -10.34 30.90
CA CYS A 9 27.81 -9.59 31.66
C CYS A 9 27.42 -8.29 30.93
N LEU A 10 26.12 -7.96 30.97
CA LEU A 10 25.64 -6.66 30.49
C LEU A 10 26.23 -5.52 31.33
N VAL A 11 26.54 -4.40 30.67
CA VAL A 11 27.01 -3.19 31.35
C VAL A 11 25.95 -2.69 32.34
N ARG A 12 26.36 -2.18 33.50
CA ARG A 12 25.49 -1.73 34.59
C ARG A 12 24.36 -0.79 34.13
N CYS A 13 24.62 0.09 33.16
CA CYS A 13 23.60 0.99 32.59
C CYS A 13 22.46 0.24 31.87
N ASN A 14 22.77 -0.85 31.16
CA ASN A 14 21.77 -1.67 30.49
C ASN A 14 20.90 -2.40 31.51
N ILE A 15 21.48 -2.89 32.61
CA ILE A 15 20.75 -3.57 33.68
C ILE A 15 19.72 -2.62 34.30
N PHE A 16 20.13 -1.40 34.68
CA PHE A 16 19.19 -0.41 35.22
C PHE A 16 18.08 -0.04 34.25
N ARG A 17 18.39 0.14 32.97
CA ARG A 17 17.39 0.41 31.94
C ARG A 17 16.37 -0.72 31.81
N TRP A 18 16.82 -1.98 31.90
CA TRP A 18 15.93 -3.14 31.89
C TRP A 18 15.07 -3.22 33.15
N CYS A 19 15.61 -2.95 34.34
CA CYS A 19 14.82 -2.88 35.59
C CYS A 19 13.71 -1.84 35.48
N GLN A 20 14.01 -0.63 34.99
CA GLN A 20 13.01 0.42 34.77
C GLN A 20 11.91 -0.01 33.79
N HIS A 21 12.28 -0.67 32.69
CA HIS A 21 11.30 -1.20 31.75
C HIS A 21 10.39 -2.26 32.39
N TYR A 22 10.96 -3.13 33.22
CA TYR A 22 10.21 -4.18 33.91
C TYR A 22 9.25 -3.60 34.95
N GLU A 23 9.70 -2.63 35.75
CA GLU A 23 8.87 -1.87 36.70
C GLU A 23 7.73 -1.11 35.99
N ALA A 24 8.00 -0.61 34.77
CA ALA A 24 6.98 -0.02 33.90
C ALA A 24 6.02 -1.05 33.25
N GLY A 25 6.08 -2.33 33.65
CA GLY A 25 5.18 -3.39 33.18
C GLY A 25 5.59 -4.03 31.86
N ARG A 26 6.80 -3.79 31.33
CA ARG A 26 7.28 -4.47 30.12
C ARG A 26 7.67 -5.92 30.45
N VAL A 27 6.86 -6.86 29.98
CA VAL A 27 7.11 -8.31 30.12
C VAL A 27 7.84 -8.90 28.89
N ASN A 28 7.77 -8.22 27.73
CA ASN A 28 8.36 -8.72 26.50
C ASN A 28 9.88 -8.46 26.44
N ILE A 29 10.64 -9.56 26.37
CA ILE A 29 12.11 -9.60 26.31
C ILE A 29 12.63 -9.26 24.89
N LYS A 30 11.83 -9.48 23.85
CA LYS A 30 12.24 -9.20 22.47
C LYS A 30 12.42 -7.70 22.25
N ASP A 31 13.33 -7.38 21.32
CA ASP A 31 13.52 -6.03 20.81
C ASP A 31 12.19 -5.50 20.25
N LEU A 32 11.86 -4.26 20.61
CA LEU A 32 10.76 -3.54 19.97
C LEU A 32 11.14 -3.25 18.52
N PRO A 33 10.15 -3.14 17.61
CA PRO A 33 10.41 -2.73 16.24
C PRO A 33 11.19 -1.42 16.25
N ARG A 34 12.40 -1.45 15.69
CA ARG A 34 13.25 -0.26 15.59
C ARG A 34 12.73 0.59 14.43
N PRO A 35 12.38 1.87 14.64
CA PRO A 35 12.04 2.74 13.53
C PRO A 35 13.27 2.91 12.63
N GLY A 36 13.21 2.36 11.42
CA GLY A 36 14.24 2.56 10.41
C GLY A 36 14.08 3.90 9.70
N GLN A 37 15.10 4.32 8.95
CA GLN A 37 15.09 5.57 8.16
C GLN A 37 13.88 5.67 7.21
N ALA A 38 13.43 4.54 6.65
CA ALA A 38 12.24 4.46 5.81
C ALA A 38 10.96 4.90 6.56
N HIS A 39 10.86 4.71 7.87
CA HIS A 39 9.72 5.15 8.67
C HIS A 39 9.62 6.68 8.77
N VAL A 40 10.76 7.38 8.75
CA VAL A 40 10.80 8.85 8.87
C VAL A 40 10.32 9.53 7.59
N VAL A 41 10.72 9.01 6.42
CA VAL A 41 10.32 9.56 5.11
C VAL A 41 8.89 9.14 4.73
N THR A 42 8.43 8.00 5.23
CA THR A 42 7.11 7.43 4.90
C THR A 42 6.08 7.81 5.96
N ASN A 43 5.81 9.11 6.11
CA ASN A 43 4.75 9.61 6.97
C ASN A 43 3.37 9.38 6.32
N SER A 44 2.31 9.39 7.13
CA SER A 44 0.91 9.34 6.68
C SER A 44 0.60 10.36 5.59
N ALA A 45 1.05 11.61 5.75
CA ALA A 45 0.87 12.67 4.76
C ALA A 45 1.47 12.33 3.39
N THR A 46 2.71 11.81 3.36
CA THR A 46 3.35 11.45 2.09
C THR A 46 2.69 10.24 1.42
N ILE A 47 2.19 9.28 2.22
CA ILE A 47 1.39 8.17 1.71
C ILE A 47 0.10 8.69 1.06
N SER A 48 -0.63 9.59 1.72
CA SER A 48 -1.87 10.16 1.21
C SER A 48 -1.67 10.96 -0.08
N SER A 49 -0.63 11.80 -0.16
CA SER A 49 -0.34 12.54 -1.39
C SER A 49 0.00 11.61 -2.56
N VAL A 50 0.75 10.52 -2.31
CA VAL A 50 1.02 9.52 -3.36
C VAL A 50 -0.26 8.81 -3.79
N ASP A 51 -1.17 8.50 -2.87
CA ASP A 51 -2.48 7.90 -3.22
C ASP A 51 -3.32 8.84 -4.09
N GLU A 52 -3.35 10.13 -3.74
CA GLU A 52 -4.08 11.14 -4.50
C GLU A 52 -3.54 11.30 -5.93
N LEU A 53 -2.22 11.36 -6.11
CA LEU A 53 -1.59 11.42 -7.43
C LEU A 53 -1.96 10.20 -8.30
N ILE A 54 -2.02 9.01 -7.71
CA ILE A 54 -2.41 7.78 -8.42
C ILE A 54 -3.89 7.80 -8.81
N ARG A 55 -4.77 8.29 -7.91
CA ARG A 55 -6.22 8.43 -8.20
C ARG A 55 -6.49 9.46 -9.29
N GLN A 56 -5.74 10.56 -9.33
CA GLN A 56 -5.88 11.58 -10.37
C GLN A 56 -5.43 11.06 -11.74
N ASN A 57 -4.37 10.25 -11.78
CA ASN A 57 -3.85 9.66 -13.01
C ASN A 57 -3.38 8.22 -12.78
N CYS A 58 -4.23 7.25 -13.09
CA CYS A 58 -3.92 5.83 -12.92
C CYS A 58 -2.76 5.32 -13.79
N ARG A 59 -2.30 6.12 -14.76
CA ARG A 59 -1.16 5.81 -15.65
C ARG A 59 0.15 6.48 -15.21
N ILE A 60 0.14 7.23 -14.11
CA ILE A 60 1.33 7.93 -13.61
C ILE A 60 2.46 6.92 -13.27
N THR A 61 3.69 7.30 -13.59
CA THR A 61 4.87 6.46 -13.35
C THR A 61 5.48 6.75 -11.97
N THR A 62 6.16 5.76 -11.41
CA THR A 62 6.93 5.92 -10.15
C THR A 62 8.00 7.01 -10.25
N ARG A 63 8.51 7.31 -11.47
CA ARG A 63 9.50 8.37 -11.67
C ARG A 63 8.87 9.75 -11.60
N GLU A 64 7.70 9.94 -12.20
CA GLU A 64 6.96 11.21 -12.15
C GLU A 64 6.59 11.55 -10.70
N ILE A 65 6.01 10.60 -9.96
CA ILE A 65 5.70 10.78 -8.53
C ILE A 65 6.97 11.12 -7.72
N ALA A 66 8.09 10.46 -8.01
CA ALA A 66 9.35 10.70 -7.31
C ALA A 66 9.86 12.13 -7.52
N VAL A 67 9.74 12.65 -8.74
CA VAL A 67 10.12 14.03 -9.08
C VAL A 67 9.18 15.02 -8.41
N GLU A 68 7.87 14.81 -8.54
CA GLU A 68 6.83 15.70 -8.01
C GLU A 68 6.90 15.82 -6.48
N MET A 69 7.08 14.70 -5.79
CA MET A 69 7.18 14.67 -4.33
C MET A 69 8.60 14.97 -3.82
N SER A 70 9.60 15.06 -4.70
CA SER A 70 11.03 15.16 -4.33
C SER A 70 11.50 14.04 -3.39
N ILE A 71 11.03 12.81 -3.65
CA ILE A 71 11.35 11.61 -2.87
C ILE A 71 12.11 10.63 -3.75
N SER A 72 12.97 9.79 -3.14
CA SER A 72 13.62 8.70 -3.86
C SER A 72 12.61 7.75 -4.52
N LYS A 73 12.90 7.31 -5.75
CA LYS A 73 12.11 6.29 -6.47
C LYS A 73 11.89 5.03 -5.64
N GLY A 74 12.88 4.62 -4.83
CA GLY A 74 12.79 3.45 -3.98
C GLY A 74 11.73 3.59 -2.89
N THR A 75 11.63 4.77 -2.28
CA THR A 75 10.58 5.07 -1.28
C THR A 75 9.20 5.07 -1.93
N VAL A 76 9.05 5.71 -3.10
CA VAL A 76 7.76 5.72 -3.82
C VAL A 76 7.33 4.28 -4.15
N HIS A 77 8.25 3.46 -4.65
CA HIS A 77 7.99 2.04 -4.92
C HIS A 77 7.56 1.29 -3.64
N HIS A 78 8.22 1.54 -2.51
CA HIS A 78 7.82 0.97 -1.22
C HIS A 78 6.42 1.43 -0.81
N ILE A 79 6.08 2.71 -0.95
CA ILE A 79 4.75 3.24 -0.63
C ILE A 79 3.68 2.54 -1.47
N ILE A 80 3.85 2.53 -2.79
CA ILE A 80 2.87 1.95 -3.73
C ILE A 80 2.60 0.47 -3.40
N HIS A 81 3.64 -0.34 -3.21
CA HIS A 81 3.46 -1.78 -3.07
C HIS A 81 3.30 -2.29 -1.63
N LYS A 82 3.93 -1.64 -0.64
CA LYS A 82 3.92 -2.11 0.75
C LYS A 82 2.97 -1.33 1.65
N LYS A 83 2.66 -0.07 1.32
CA LYS A 83 1.74 0.76 2.12
C LYS A 83 0.34 0.80 1.50
N LEU A 84 0.26 1.07 0.20
CA LEU A 84 -1.02 1.17 -0.53
C LEU A 84 -1.47 -0.18 -1.11
N GLY A 85 -0.53 -1.07 -1.43
CA GLY A 85 -0.85 -2.41 -1.96
C GLY A 85 -1.26 -2.42 -3.44
N TYR A 86 -0.97 -1.35 -4.17
CA TYR A 86 -1.25 -1.26 -5.60
C TYR A 86 -0.36 -2.20 -6.43
N GLY A 87 -0.94 -2.70 -7.51
CA GLY A 87 -0.27 -3.49 -8.53
C GLY A 87 -0.45 -2.83 -9.90
N LYS A 88 0.54 -2.98 -10.77
CA LYS A 88 0.43 -2.51 -12.15
C LYS A 88 -0.39 -3.51 -12.96
N VAL A 89 -1.46 -3.04 -13.60
CA VAL A 89 -2.25 -3.82 -14.56
C VAL A 89 -2.04 -3.22 -15.95
N CYS A 90 -1.89 -4.06 -16.97
CA CYS A 90 -1.80 -3.61 -18.35
C CYS A 90 -3.21 -3.31 -18.89
N ALA A 91 -3.38 -2.17 -19.57
CA ALA A 91 -4.63 -1.86 -20.23
C ALA A 91 -4.92 -2.87 -21.35
N GLN A 92 -6.17 -3.33 -21.44
CA GLN A 92 -6.62 -4.18 -22.52
C GLN A 92 -6.76 -3.36 -23.81
N TRP A 93 -6.37 -3.96 -24.94
CA TRP A 93 -6.48 -3.31 -26.24
C TRP A 93 -7.96 -3.23 -26.65
N VAL A 94 -8.46 -2.02 -26.92
CA VAL A 94 -9.84 -1.80 -27.37
C VAL A 94 -9.82 -1.43 -28.85
N PRO A 95 -10.36 -2.29 -29.76
CA PRO A 95 -10.18 -2.12 -31.21
C PRO A 95 -10.79 -0.87 -31.85
N LYS A 96 -11.76 -0.23 -31.19
CA LYS A 96 -12.45 0.95 -31.72
C LYS A 96 -12.65 1.99 -30.63
N HIS A 97 -12.35 3.24 -30.96
CA HIS A 97 -12.69 4.39 -30.12
C HIS A 97 -14.18 4.71 -30.30
N LEU A 98 -15.02 4.19 -29.39
CA LEU A 98 -16.47 4.36 -29.49
C LEU A 98 -16.88 5.80 -29.18
N LEU A 99 -17.63 6.41 -30.11
CA LEU A 99 -18.31 7.70 -29.91
C LEU A 99 -19.54 7.51 -29.01
N GLY A 100 -19.95 8.56 -28.28
CA GLY A 100 -20.96 8.47 -27.21
C GLY A 100 -22.30 7.82 -27.63
N ASN A 101 -22.72 8.00 -28.88
CA ASN A 101 -23.92 7.40 -29.45
C ASN A 101 -23.78 5.90 -29.79
N GLN A 102 -22.55 5.40 -30.00
CA GLN A 102 -22.28 3.98 -30.22
C GLN A 102 -22.19 3.21 -28.89
N LYS A 103 -21.79 3.88 -27.80
CA LYS A 103 -21.71 3.28 -26.47
C LYS A 103 -23.09 2.91 -25.92
N THR A 104 -24.09 3.75 -26.14
CA THR A 104 -25.48 3.47 -25.73
C THR A 104 -26.10 2.32 -26.51
N ALA A 105 -25.78 2.19 -27.80
CA ALA A 105 -26.21 1.05 -28.62
C ALA A 105 -25.54 -0.27 -28.18
N SER A 106 -24.26 -0.26 -27.77
CA SER A 106 -23.58 -1.45 -27.26
C SER A 106 -24.02 -1.86 -25.84
N LEU A 107 -24.37 -0.90 -24.97
CA LEU A 107 -24.93 -1.18 -23.64
C LEU A 107 -26.30 -1.86 -23.74
N GLY A 108 -27.11 -1.48 -24.74
CA GLY A 108 -28.41 -2.13 -25.02
C GLY A 108 -28.29 -3.58 -25.49
N VAL A 109 -27.16 -3.98 -26.09
CA VAL A 109 -26.89 -5.37 -26.49
C VAL A 109 -26.29 -6.18 -25.34
N PHE A 110 -25.47 -5.55 -24.48
CA PHE A 110 -24.82 -6.22 -23.35
C PHE A 110 -25.82 -6.58 -22.23
N LEU A 111 -26.82 -5.74 -21.99
CA LEU A 111 -27.86 -5.96 -20.98
C LEU A 111 -28.88 -7.06 -21.33
N ILE A 112 -28.78 -7.70 -22.51
CA ILE A 112 -29.69 -8.80 -22.91
C ILE A 112 -29.03 -10.18 -22.84
N THR A 113 -27.71 -10.29 -22.60
CA THR A 113 -27.02 -11.59 -22.73
C THR A 113 -26.27 -12.09 -21.51
N GLU A 114 -25.89 -11.31 -20.50
CA GLU A 114 -25.06 -11.85 -19.41
C GLU A 114 -25.34 -11.23 -18.03
N ASP A 115 -26.59 -11.32 -17.56
CA ASP A 115 -26.88 -11.07 -16.16
C ASP A 115 -26.64 -12.34 -15.32
N THR A 116 -25.77 -12.18 -14.31
CA THR A 116 -25.55 -12.98 -13.08
C THR A 116 -24.31 -13.89 -12.95
N GLU A 117 -23.81 -14.58 -13.97
CA GLU A 117 -22.72 -15.56 -13.72
C GLU A 117 -21.30 -14.97 -13.63
N ALA A 118 -21.01 -13.89 -14.38
CA ALA A 118 -19.64 -13.35 -14.46
C ALA A 118 -19.21 -12.59 -13.19
N ILE A 119 -20.14 -11.92 -12.50
CA ILE A 119 -19.83 -11.11 -11.31
C ILE A 119 -19.38 -12.01 -10.16
N HIS A 120 -20.02 -13.17 -9.96
CA HIS A 120 -19.64 -14.13 -8.92
C HIS A 120 -18.28 -14.81 -9.16
N SER A 121 -17.69 -14.69 -10.35
CA SER A 121 -16.37 -15.25 -10.69
C SER A 121 -15.20 -14.31 -10.41
N LEU A 122 -15.47 -13.01 -10.15
CA LEU A 122 -14.42 -12.04 -9.89
C LEU A 122 -13.80 -12.28 -8.49
N PRO A 123 -12.46 -12.38 -8.39
CA PRO A 123 -11.80 -12.47 -7.10
C PRO A 123 -12.20 -11.28 -6.23
N ALA A 124 -12.52 -11.51 -4.95
CA ALA A 124 -13.10 -10.53 -4.03
C ALA A 124 -12.37 -9.17 -3.97
N ARG A 125 -11.09 -9.14 -4.36
CA ARG A 125 -10.23 -7.96 -4.45
C ARG A 125 -10.63 -6.95 -5.53
N TRP A 126 -11.36 -7.36 -6.57
CA TRP A 126 -11.76 -6.49 -7.68
C TRP A 126 -13.03 -5.68 -7.40
N TYR A 127 -13.84 -6.09 -6.42
CA TYR A 127 -15.03 -5.33 -5.98
C TYR A 127 -14.66 -3.98 -5.37
N GLN A 128 -13.43 -3.81 -4.88
CA GLN A 128 -12.97 -2.55 -4.28
C GLN A 128 -12.67 -1.46 -5.33
N CYS A 129 -12.63 -1.83 -6.61
CA CYS A 129 -12.32 -0.95 -7.73
C CYS A 129 -13.51 -0.68 -8.63
N ILE A 130 -14.71 -1.19 -8.31
CA ILE A 130 -15.89 -1.05 -9.15
C ILE A 130 -16.97 -0.37 -8.31
N ASN A 131 -17.35 0.86 -8.69
CA ASN A 131 -18.52 1.51 -8.08
C ASN A 131 -19.81 0.81 -8.52
N VAL A 132 -20.91 1.00 -7.78
CA VAL A 132 -22.25 0.42 -8.06
C VAL A 132 -22.75 0.73 -9.50
N ASN A 133 -22.16 1.72 -10.16
CA ASN A 133 -22.45 2.13 -11.54
C ASN A 133 -21.56 1.43 -12.61
N GLY A 134 -20.68 0.51 -12.24
CA GLY A 134 -19.80 -0.20 -13.19
C GLY A 134 -18.58 0.58 -13.65
N ASP A 135 -18.36 1.78 -13.10
CA ASP A 135 -17.17 2.58 -13.38
C ASP A 135 -15.98 2.10 -12.54
N TYR A 136 -14.81 1.98 -13.18
CA TYR A 136 -13.54 1.74 -12.51
C TYR A 136 -13.19 2.97 -11.67
N LEU A 137 -13.14 2.80 -10.35
CA LEU A 137 -12.61 3.79 -9.41
C LEU A 137 -11.13 4.11 -9.70
#